data_AF-A0A968BZQ4-F1
#
_entry.id   AF-A0A968BZQ4-F1
#
_cell.length_a   1.000
_cell.length_b   1.000
_cell.length_c   1.000
_cell.angle_alpha   90.00
_cell.angle_beta   90.00
_cell.angle_gamma   90.00
#
_symmetry.space_group_name_H-M   'P 1'
#
loop_
_entity.id
_entity.type
_entity.pdbx_description
1 polymer ?
#
loop_
_entity_poly.entity_id
_entity_poly.type
_entity_poly.pdbx_seq_one_letter_code
_entity_poly.pdbx_strand_id
1 'polypeptide(L)' 'SDLPFVLMSDNVDAFQAALEKEGGHQPVLNAATIDNWEAMAAVAKKGKASLVVRSSDGLEELADLTNKLSDAGVADLV' A
#
# COMPACT_ATOMS: atom_id res chain seq x y z
N SER A 1 6.20 15.78 13.91
CA SER A 1 7.12 14.74 14.40
C SER A 1 7.89 14.28 13.20
N ASP A 2 9.20 14.05 13.31
CA ASP A 2 10.05 13.66 12.18
C ASP A 2 10.26 12.14 12.09
N LEU A 3 9.51 11.38 12.90
CA LEU A 3 9.56 9.93 12.91
C LEU A 3 8.81 9.35 11.71
N PRO A 4 9.29 8.24 11.11
CA PRO A 4 8.51 7.47 10.15
C PRO A 4 7.19 7.00 10.74
N PHE A 5 6.15 6.89 9.90
CA PHE A 5 4.81 6.48 10.33
C PHE A 5 4.14 5.56 9.32
N VAL A 6 3.14 4.83 9.81
CA VAL A 6 2.29 3.92 9.04
C VAL A 6 0.88 4.49 9.01
N LEU A 7 0.31 4.58 7.81
CA LEU A 7 -1.11 4.92 7.62
C LEU A 7 -1.91 3.62 7.56
N MET A 8 -2.98 3.53 8.35
CA MET A 8 -3.85 2.35 8.41
C MET A 8 -5.30 2.78 8.15
N SER A 9 -5.92 2.23 7.13
CA SER A 9 -7.32 2.46 6.76
C SER A 9 -7.79 1.36 5.82
N ASP A 10 -9.09 1.10 5.80
CA ASP A 10 -9.72 0.28 4.76
C ASP A 10 -10.28 1.15 3.62
N ASN A 11 -10.15 2.47 3.70
CA ASN A 11 -10.59 3.42 2.67
C ASN A 11 -9.42 3.90 1.80
N VAL A 12 -9.45 3.55 0.52
CA VAL A 12 -8.43 3.94 -0.47
C VAL A 12 -8.35 5.46 -0.66
N ASP A 13 -9.49 6.16 -0.63
CA ASP A 13 -9.54 7.61 -0.81
C ASP A 13 -8.89 8.35 0.36
N ALA A 14 -8.98 7.76 1.57
CA ALA A 14 -8.31 8.31 2.74
C ALA A 14 -6.77 8.26 2.59
N PHE A 15 -6.23 7.21 1.96
CA PHE A 15 -4.80 7.15 1.67
C PHE A 15 -4.37 8.21 0.66
N GLN A 16 -5.16 8.42 -0.40
CA GLN A 16 -4.85 9.48 -1.38
C GLN A 16 -4.82 10.86 -0.71
N ALA A 17 -5.86 11.19 0.07
CA ALA A 17 -5.93 12.46 0.77
C ALA A 17 -4.84 12.63 1.84
N ALA A 18 -4.44 11.54 2.50
CA ALA A 18 -3.34 11.56 3.45
C ALA A 18 -2.00 11.80 2.76
N LEU A 19 -1.72 11.12 1.64
CA LEU A 19 -0.48 11.27 0.88
C LEU A 19 -0.29 12.68 0.31
N GLU A 20 -1.37 13.37 -0.04
CA GLU A 20 -1.32 14.78 -0.46
C GLU A 20 -0.88 15.73 0.68
N LYS A 21 -1.02 15.29 1.94
CA LYS A 21 -0.72 16.06 3.15
C LYS A 21 0.47 15.52 3.94
N GLU A 22 1.04 14.40 3.50
CA GLU A 22 2.01 13.64 4.27
C GLU A 22 3.36 14.36 4.40
N GLY A 23 3.65 15.34 3.53
CA GLY A 23 4.82 16.20 3.67
C GLY A 23 6.13 15.59 3.14
N GLY A 24 6.06 14.50 2.38
CA GLY A 24 7.21 13.83 1.76
C GLY A 24 7.95 12.87 2.69
N HIS A 25 7.32 12.42 3.78
CA HIS A 25 7.85 11.41 4.68
C HIS A 25 7.80 9.99 4.11
N GLN A 26 7.07 9.76 3.01
CA GLN A 26 6.95 8.46 2.33
C GLN A 26 6.49 7.34 3.28
N PRO A 27 5.26 7.42 3.82
CA PRO A 27 4.79 6.49 4.83
C PRO A 27 4.60 5.10 4.27
N VAL A 28 4.45 4.14 5.17
CA VAL A 28 3.93 2.81 4.82
C VAL A 28 2.40 2.86 4.78
N LEU A 29 1.79 2.33 3.73
CA LEU A 29 0.34 2.18 3.58
C LEU A 29 -0.09 0.77 3.96
N ASN A 30 -1.05 0.64 4.88
CA ASN A 30 -1.56 -0.66 5.31
C ASN A 30 -3.08 -0.76 5.11
N ALA A 31 -3.59 -1.62 4.22
CA ALA A 31 -2.88 -2.61 3.39
C ALA A 31 -3.60 -2.88 2.07
N ALA A 32 -2.88 -3.49 1.12
CA ALA A 32 -3.46 -4.13 -0.05
C ALA A 32 -3.92 -5.56 0.27
N THR A 33 -5.17 -5.87 -0.07
CA THR A 33 -5.81 -7.19 0.02
C THR A 33 -6.34 -7.60 -1.36
N ILE A 34 -6.85 -8.82 -1.47
CA ILE A 34 -7.45 -9.32 -2.72
C ILE A 34 -8.58 -8.43 -3.26
N ASP A 35 -9.30 -7.73 -2.38
CA ASP A 35 -10.42 -6.87 -2.74
C ASP A 35 -10.03 -5.48 -3.26
N ASN A 36 -8.82 -5.00 -2.94
CA ASN A 36 -8.44 -3.61 -3.18
C ASN A 36 -7.03 -3.39 -3.77
N TRP A 37 -6.30 -4.46 -4.08
CA TRP A 37 -4.88 -4.38 -4.46
C TRP A 37 -4.61 -3.47 -5.67
N GLU A 38 -5.48 -3.45 -6.68
CA GLU A 38 -5.31 -2.60 -7.87
C GLU A 38 -5.35 -1.12 -7.51
N ALA A 39 -6.32 -0.74 -6.68
CA ALA A 39 -6.49 0.63 -6.23
C ALA A 39 -5.34 1.04 -5.31
N MET A 40 -4.94 0.17 -4.38
CA MET A 40 -3.78 0.39 -3.50
C MET A 40 -2.47 0.49 -4.27
N ALA A 41 -2.28 -0.29 -5.34
CA ALA A 41 -1.11 -0.19 -6.20
C ALA A 41 -1.00 1.20 -6.86
N ALA A 42 -2.12 1.72 -7.38
CA ALA A 42 -2.16 3.05 -7.97
C ALA A 42 -1.81 4.14 -6.95
N VAL A 43 -2.34 4.03 -5.73
CA VAL A 43 -2.07 4.98 -4.64
C VAL A 43 -0.60 4.92 -4.20
N ALA A 44 -0.07 3.73 -3.94
CA ALA A 44 1.32 3.52 -3.52
C ALA A 44 2.31 4.08 -4.56
N LYS A 45 2.08 3.80 -5.85
CA LYS A 45 2.90 4.32 -6.94
C LYS A 45 2.88 5.83 -7.04
N LYS A 46 1.69 6.44 -6.96
CA LYS A 46 1.53 7.90 -7.00
C LYS A 46 2.23 8.58 -5.82
N GLY A 47 2.11 7.97 -4.63
CA GLY A 47 2.71 8.47 -3.39
C GLY A 47 4.19 8.14 -3.19
N LYS A 48 4.77 7.25 -4.01
CA LYS A 48 6.10 6.64 -3.76
C LYS A 48 6.19 6.06 -2.33
N ALA A 49 5.09 5.45 -1.89
CA ALA A 49 4.92 4.93 -0.54
C ALA A 49 5.12 3.41 -0.53
N SER A 50 5.68 2.87 0.55
CA SER A 50 5.75 1.42 0.78
C SER A 50 4.36 0.87 1.03
N LEU A 51 4.08 -0.35 0.59
CA LEU A 51 2.74 -0.94 0.68
C LEU A 51 2.78 -2.29 1.39
N VAL A 52 1.99 -2.42 2.46
CA VAL A 52 1.79 -3.71 3.13
C VAL A 52 0.89 -4.60 2.28
N VAL A 53 1.30 -5.84 2.08
CA VAL A 53 0.49 -6.89 1.45
C VAL A 53 -0.14 -7.76 2.54
N ARG A 54 -1.48 -7.83 2.54
CA ARG A 54 -2.23 -8.57 3.56
C ARG A 54 -3.10 -9.62 2.91
N SER A 55 -2.75 -10.88 3.17
CA SER A 55 -3.56 -12.05 2.86
C SER A 55 -4.48 -12.39 4.04
N SER A 56 -5.68 -12.83 3.71
CA SER A 56 -6.62 -13.49 4.63
C SER A 56 -6.65 -15.01 4.43
N ASP A 57 -6.11 -15.51 3.32
CA ASP A 57 -6.14 -16.92 2.92
C ASP A 57 -4.72 -17.52 2.77
N GLY A 58 -3.87 -17.26 3.77
CA GLY A 58 -2.56 -17.91 3.88
C GLY A 58 -1.49 -17.46 2.87
N LEU A 59 -0.46 -18.29 2.72
CA LEU A 59 0.77 -17.91 2.01
C LEU A 59 0.63 -17.92 0.48
N GLU A 60 -0.29 -18.73 -0.07
CA GLU A 60 -0.53 -18.78 -1.52
C GLU A 60 -1.16 -17.47 -2.00
N GLU A 61 -2.24 -17.01 -1.35
CA GLU A 61 -2.84 -15.70 -1.65
C GLU A 61 -1.83 -14.55 -1.46
N LEU A 62 -1.00 -14.63 -0.41
CA LEU A 62 0.03 -13.62 -0.17
C LEU A 62 1.04 -13.54 -1.31
N ALA A 63 1.52 -14.69 -1.80
CA ALA A 63 2.45 -14.77 -2.91
C ALA A 63 1.83 -14.21 -4.20
N ASP A 64 0.57 -14.59 -4.50
CA ASP A 64 -0.16 -14.11 -5.66
C ASP A 64 -0.38 -12.59 -5.62
N LEU A 65 -0.76 -12.03 -4.48
CA LEU A 65 -0.92 -10.58 -4.30
C LEU A 65 0.41 -9.84 -4.48
N THR A 66 1.48 -10.37 -3.90
CA THR A 66 2.82 -9.79 -3.99
C THR A 66 3.29 -9.72 -5.45
N ASN A 67 3.08 -10.80 -6.20
CA ASN A 67 3.41 -10.85 -7.64
C ASN A 67 2.57 -9.83 -8.43
N LYS A 68 1.25 -9.80 -8.23
CA LYS A 68 0.36 -8.83 -8.89
C LYS A 68 0.76 -7.37 -8.64
N LEU A 69 1.10 -7.04 -7.40
CA LEU A 69 1.54 -5.70 -7.01
C LEU A 69 2.90 -5.33 -7.62
N SER A 70 3.82 -6.29 -7.66
CA SER A 70 5.14 -6.12 -8.30
C SER A 70 4.99 -5.90 -9.81
N ASP A 71 4.17 -6.70 -10.48
CA ASP A 71 3.87 -6.58 -11.92
C ASP A 71 3.13 -5.26 -12.23
N ALA A 72 2.29 -4.78 -11.31
CA ALA A 72 1.68 -3.46 -11.40
C ALA A 72 2.70 -2.31 -11.20
N GLY A 73 3.94 -2.61 -10.82
CA GLY A 73 5.03 -1.67 -10.68
C GLY A 73 5.10 -0.98 -9.31
N VAL A 74 4.55 -1.60 -8.26
CA VAL A 74 4.80 -1.16 -6.88
C VAL A 74 6.21 -1.62 -6.50
N ALA A 75 7.08 -0.67 -6.17
CA ALA A 75 8.50 -0.93 -5.99
C ALA A 75 8.87 -1.47 -4.60
N ASP A 76 8.06 -1.15 -3.58
CA ASP A 76 8.37 -1.44 -2.18
C ASP A 76 7.16 -2.09 -1.50
N LEU A 77 7.31 -3.38 -1.18
CA LEU A 77 6.28 -4.24 -0.61
C LEU A 77 6.77 -4.81 0.71
N VAL A 78 5.90 -4.76 1.72
CA VAL A 78 6.15 -5.26 3.09
C VAL A 78 5.13 -6.32 3.47
#